data_AF-A0A9P7WR25-F1
#
_entry.id   AF-A0A9P7WR25-F1
#
_cell.length_a   1.000
_cell.length_b   1.000
_cell.length_c   1.000
_cell.angle_alpha   90.00
_cell.angle_beta   90.00
_cell.angle_gamma   90.00
#
_symmetry.space_group_name_H-M   'P 1'
#
loop_
_entity.id
_entity.type
_entity.pdbx_description
1 polymer ?
#
loop_
_entity_poly.entity_id
_entity_poly.type
_entity_poly.pdbx_seq_one_letter_code
_entity_poly.pdbx_strand_id
1 'polypeptide(L)'
;MQTLCWKNSDGLTKAVQQHLLKYHTNEYNEALKKQHLKQLLVTEVKPKIVELFTQAGFVTHLIQLISLDDQSINLVENLQFHKLMMYPHEDLLDSDIPHRQNIADGIYKHCEAEYAMMVDDMKKTLGCISTTSDVWSDTNLVAYIAVTAHYLKHNGKGDLMLCSQLIAFHPLKGSHSGRNLAQTFFNIVKKAGIINKLGKITLENTSNNNTPISKFAQSLHKIGIPFDADGNHIRCSPHIVNITVQTALK
;
A
#
# COMPACT_ATOMS: atom_id res chain seq x y z
N MET A 1 48.67 -4.37 -1.89
CA MET A 1 47.53 -4.49 -2.82
C MET A 1 48.08 -4.65 -4.23
N GLN A 2 47.86 -5.80 -4.87
CA GLN A 2 48.15 -5.95 -6.30
C GLN A 2 47.06 -5.20 -7.08
N THR A 3 47.42 -4.10 -7.73
CA THR A 3 46.52 -3.42 -8.67
C THR A 3 46.48 -4.23 -9.97
N LEU A 4 45.34 -4.88 -10.22
CA LEU A 4 45.04 -5.54 -11.49
C LEU A 4 44.80 -4.46 -12.56
N CYS A 5 45.85 -4.08 -13.28
CA CYS A 5 45.75 -3.11 -14.36
C CYS A 5 45.11 -3.74 -15.60
N TRP A 6 44.03 -3.14 -16.08
CA TRP A 6 43.33 -3.56 -17.29
C TRP A 6 44.05 -3.07 -18.57
N LYS A 7 44.09 -3.91 -19.61
CA LYS A 7 44.67 -3.59 -20.93
C LYS A 7 43.54 -3.32 -21.93
N ASN A 8 43.54 -2.15 -22.55
CA ASN A 8 42.53 -1.73 -23.50
C ASN A 8 42.68 -2.46 -24.84
N SER A 9 41.60 -3.12 -25.29
CA SER A 9 41.47 -3.67 -26.63
C SER A 9 40.31 -2.95 -27.32
N ASP A 10 40.51 -2.56 -28.58
CA ASP A 10 39.70 -1.61 -29.34
C ASP A 10 38.17 -1.80 -29.20
N GLY A 11 37.56 -0.87 -28.45
CA GLY A 11 36.12 -0.62 -28.44
C GLY A 11 35.30 -1.48 -27.47
N LEU A 12 34.88 -0.85 -26.37
CA LEU A 12 33.49 -0.81 -25.84
C LEU A 12 33.55 -0.42 -24.36
N THR A 13 33.06 0.78 -24.03
CA THR A 13 32.90 1.31 -22.65
C THR A 13 32.22 0.34 -21.68
N LYS A 14 31.40 -0.59 -22.18
CA LYS A 14 30.77 -1.65 -21.39
C LYS A 14 31.77 -2.61 -20.75
N ALA A 15 32.90 -2.93 -21.41
CA ALA A 15 33.87 -3.88 -20.87
C ALA A 15 34.60 -3.31 -19.63
N VAL A 16 34.95 -2.02 -19.68
CA VAL A 16 35.52 -1.30 -18.53
C VAL A 16 34.51 -1.22 -17.40
N GLN A 17 33.25 -0.89 -17.70
CA GLN A 17 32.19 -0.87 -16.70
C GLN A 17 31.99 -2.23 -16.03
N GLN A 18 31.96 -3.33 -16.80
CA GLN A 18 31.83 -4.68 -16.25
C GLN A 18 33.03 -5.08 -15.39
N HIS A 19 34.26 -4.72 -15.79
CA HIS A 19 35.46 -4.95 -14.99
C HIS A 19 35.40 -4.19 -13.66
N LEU A 20 35.06 -2.90 -13.70
CA LEU A 20 34.92 -2.07 -12.51
C LEU A 20 33.83 -2.61 -11.59
N LEU A 21 32.69 -3.04 -12.14
CA LEU A 21 31.62 -3.66 -11.37
C LEU A 21 32.01 -5.00 -10.74
N LYS A 22 32.90 -5.78 -11.38
CA LYS A 22 33.29 -7.11 -10.92
C LYS A 22 34.44 -7.09 -9.91
N TYR A 23 35.42 -6.19 -10.07
CA TYR A 23 36.65 -6.22 -9.29
C TYR A 23 36.89 -4.95 -8.44
N HIS A 24 36.16 -3.86 -8.69
CA HIS A 24 36.35 -2.55 -8.06
C HIS A 24 35.01 -1.89 -7.69
N THR A 25 34.02 -2.69 -7.27
CA THR A 25 32.63 -2.23 -7.07
C THR A 25 32.54 -1.09 -6.05
N ASN A 26 33.34 -1.16 -4.99
CA ASN A 26 33.33 -0.16 -3.92
C ASN A 26 33.90 1.18 -4.40
N GLU A 27 35.06 1.16 -5.05
CA GLU A 27 35.70 2.34 -5.62
C GLU A 27 34.84 2.97 -6.73
N TYR A 28 34.20 2.12 -7.54
CA TYR A 28 33.26 2.55 -8.58
C TYR A 28 32.02 3.23 -7.98
N ASN A 29 31.40 2.63 -6.97
CA ASN A 29 30.24 3.21 -6.28
C ASN A 29 30.60 4.52 -5.54
N GLU A 30 31.77 4.61 -4.92
CA GLU A 30 32.25 5.84 -4.28
C GLU A 30 32.51 6.95 -5.32
N ALA A 31 33.08 6.62 -6.48
CA ALA A 31 33.24 7.58 -7.57
C ALA A 31 31.88 8.08 -8.10
N LEU A 32 30.90 7.18 -8.25
CA LEU A 32 29.53 7.54 -8.66
C LEU A 32 28.82 8.43 -7.63
N LYS A 33 29.01 8.19 -6.32
CA LYS A 33 28.49 9.05 -5.26
C LYS A 33 29.09 10.46 -5.33
N LYS A 34 30.41 10.58 -5.52
CA LYS A 34 31.10 11.87 -5.68
C LYS A 34 30.61 12.65 -6.90
N GLN A 35 30.23 11.96 -7.97
CA GLN A 35 29.68 12.57 -9.18
C GLN A 35 28.15 12.76 -9.15
N HIS A 36 27.49 12.51 -8.02
CA HIS A 36 26.05 12.63 -7.85
C HIS A 36 25.21 11.74 -8.79
N LEU A 37 25.78 10.68 -9.36
CA LEU A 37 25.12 9.75 -10.28
C LEU A 37 24.44 8.60 -9.52
N LYS A 38 23.59 8.92 -8.55
CA LYS A 38 22.98 7.94 -7.63
C LYS A 38 22.14 6.85 -8.33
N GLN A 39 21.56 7.17 -9.49
CA GLN A 39 20.77 6.26 -10.30
C GLN A 39 21.58 5.10 -10.92
N LEU A 40 22.90 5.23 -10.96
CA LEU A 40 23.82 4.21 -11.49
C LEU A 40 24.51 3.41 -10.38
N LEU A 41 24.18 3.69 -9.12
CA LEU A 41 24.68 2.88 -8.00
C LEU A 41 24.15 1.46 -8.16
N VAL A 42 25.08 0.52 -8.24
CA VAL A 42 24.72 -0.89 -8.14
C VAL A 42 24.46 -1.14 -6.67
N THR A 43 23.17 -1.25 -6.31
CA THR A 43 22.74 -1.72 -5.00
C THR A 43 23.13 -3.19 -4.83
N GLU A 44 23.38 -3.52 -3.58
CA GLU A 44 23.87 -4.77 -3.00
C GLU A 44 23.53 -6.02 -3.82
N VAL A 45 24.51 -6.94 -3.88
CA VAL A 45 24.28 -8.35 -4.19
C VAL A 45 22.96 -8.76 -3.57
N LYS A 46 21.94 -9.09 -4.39
CA LYS A 46 20.68 -9.64 -3.87
C LYS A 46 21.09 -10.71 -2.88
N PRO A 47 20.78 -10.58 -1.58
CA PRO A 47 21.20 -11.57 -0.60
C PRO A 47 20.72 -12.91 -1.14
N LYS A 48 21.63 -13.88 -1.20
CA LYS A 48 21.23 -15.26 -1.44
C LYS A 48 20.38 -15.61 -0.22
N ILE A 49 19.06 -15.51 -0.35
CA ILE A 49 18.12 -15.92 0.69
C ILE A 49 18.27 -17.44 0.75
N VAL A 50 19.19 -17.91 1.58
CA VAL A 50 19.31 -19.33 1.93
C VAL A 50 18.41 -19.52 3.14
N GLU A 51 17.11 -19.32 2.93
CA GLU A 51 16.12 -19.76 3.91
C GLU A 51 15.96 -21.27 3.73
N LEU A 52 16.06 -22.02 4.83
CA LEU A 52 15.77 -23.45 4.81
C LEU A 52 14.28 -23.63 4.50
N PHE A 53 13.97 -24.58 3.63
CA PHE A 53 12.58 -24.89 3.34
C PHE A 53 11.86 -25.32 4.62
N THR A 54 10.72 -24.69 4.89
CA THR A 54 9.77 -25.12 5.90
C THR A 54 8.37 -25.03 5.33
N GLN A 55 7.47 -25.91 5.76
CA GLN A 55 6.08 -25.89 5.30
C GLN A 55 5.40 -24.55 5.60
N ALA A 56 5.63 -23.99 6.79
CA ALA A 56 5.09 -22.69 7.19
C ALA A 56 5.67 -21.54 6.34
N GLY A 57 6.98 -21.57 6.07
CA GLY A 57 7.64 -20.62 5.19
C GLY A 57 7.10 -20.68 3.77
N PHE A 58 6.94 -21.88 3.21
CA PHE A 58 6.38 -22.08 1.87
C PHE A 58 4.96 -21.49 1.73
N VAL A 59 4.07 -21.80 2.68
CA VAL A 59 2.71 -21.23 2.71
C VAL A 59 2.74 -19.71 2.82
N THR A 60 3.64 -19.15 3.64
CA THR A 60 3.80 -17.69 3.78
C THR A 60 4.23 -17.04 2.47
N HIS A 61 5.19 -17.62 1.76
CA HIS A 61 5.64 -17.12 0.47
C HIS A 61 4.55 -17.22 -0.62
N LEU A 62 3.71 -18.26 -0.59
CA LEU A 62 2.56 -18.35 -1.49
C LEU A 62 1.52 -17.26 -1.22
N ILE A 63 1.23 -16.99 0.06
CA ILE A 63 0.35 -15.89 0.46
C ILE A 63 0.90 -14.54 -0.03
N GLN A 64 2.21 -14.32 0.13
CA GLN A 64 2.87 -13.11 -0.34
C GLN A 64 2.86 -12.99 -1.86
N LEU A 65 3.20 -14.05 -2.61
CA LEU A 65 3.11 -14.06 -4.07
C LEU A 65 1.70 -13.67 -4.53
N ILE A 66 0.68 -14.27 -3.93
CA ILE A 66 -0.71 -14.01 -4.30
C ILE A 66 -1.13 -12.59 -3.96
N SER A 67 -0.74 -12.09 -2.78
CA SER A 67 -1.20 -10.79 -2.28
C SER A 67 -0.41 -9.61 -2.85
N LEU A 68 0.91 -9.77 -3.04
CA LEU A 68 1.81 -8.69 -3.46
C LEU A 68 1.87 -8.56 -4.98
N ASP A 69 1.75 -9.68 -5.71
CA ASP A 69 1.78 -9.70 -7.17
C ASP A 69 0.38 -9.83 -7.79
N ASP A 70 -0.69 -9.65 -6.99
CA ASP A 70 -2.10 -9.71 -7.40
C ASP A 70 -2.42 -10.97 -8.25
N GLN A 71 -1.86 -12.11 -7.84
CA GLN A 71 -2.10 -13.37 -8.53
C GLN A 71 -3.46 -13.95 -8.14
N SER A 72 -4.07 -14.70 -9.05
CA SER A 72 -5.30 -15.42 -8.72
C SER A 72 -5.05 -16.42 -7.59
N ILE A 73 -5.92 -16.44 -6.58
CA ILE A 73 -5.90 -17.48 -5.53
C ILE A 73 -6.02 -18.89 -6.16
N ASN A 74 -6.61 -19.02 -7.35
CA ASN A 74 -6.69 -20.30 -8.06
C ASN A 74 -5.33 -20.80 -8.59
N LEU A 75 -4.24 -20.02 -8.47
CA LEU A 75 -2.90 -20.44 -8.86
C LEU A 75 -2.49 -21.73 -8.14
N VAL A 76 -2.84 -21.89 -6.87
CA VAL A 76 -2.55 -23.09 -6.06
C VAL A 76 -3.47 -24.28 -6.34
N GLU A 77 -4.32 -24.19 -7.36
CA GLU A 77 -5.09 -25.33 -7.88
C GLU A 77 -4.60 -25.73 -9.29
N ASN A 78 -3.60 -25.02 -9.82
CA ASN A 78 -3.10 -25.23 -11.17
C ASN A 78 -2.06 -26.35 -11.21
N LEU A 79 -2.36 -27.43 -11.91
CA LEU A 79 -1.47 -28.59 -12.01
C LEU A 79 -0.07 -28.25 -12.58
N GLN A 80 0.05 -27.30 -13.51
CA GLN A 80 1.36 -26.91 -14.05
C GLN A 80 2.17 -26.10 -13.04
N PHE A 81 1.49 -25.30 -12.22
CA PHE A 81 2.11 -24.63 -11.08
C PHE A 81 2.65 -25.65 -10.07
N HIS A 82 1.87 -26.69 -9.74
CA HIS A 82 2.30 -27.75 -8.83
C HIS A 82 3.56 -28.45 -9.35
N LYS A 83 3.56 -28.86 -10.63
CA LYS A 83 4.74 -29.46 -11.28
C LYS A 83 5.96 -28.54 -11.22
N LEU A 84 5.77 -27.24 -11.44
CA LEU A 84 6.87 -26.27 -11.37
C LEU A 84 7.43 -26.14 -9.96
N MET A 85 6.58 -26.13 -8.93
CA MET A 85 7.00 -26.04 -7.52
C MET A 85 7.71 -27.31 -7.05
N MET A 86 7.24 -28.49 -7.48
CA MET A 86 7.84 -29.77 -7.12
C MET A 86 9.12 -30.10 -7.90
N TYR A 87 9.30 -29.54 -9.11
CA TYR A 87 10.45 -29.85 -9.96
C TYR A 87 11.83 -29.65 -9.29
N PRO A 88 12.09 -28.55 -8.56
CA PRO A 88 13.35 -28.37 -7.84
C PRO A 88 13.39 -28.99 -6.43
N HIS A 89 12.28 -29.57 -5.94
CA HIS A 89 12.13 -30.01 -4.55
C HIS A 89 11.69 -31.48 -4.46
N GLU A 90 12.66 -32.38 -4.30
CA GLU A 90 12.41 -33.83 -4.25
C GLU A 90 11.47 -34.25 -3.11
N ASP A 91 11.49 -33.52 -1.99
CA ASP A 91 10.68 -33.82 -0.80
C ASP A 91 9.30 -33.14 -0.77
N LEU A 92 9.00 -32.25 -1.72
CA LEU A 92 7.71 -31.54 -1.76
C LEU A 92 6.65 -32.43 -2.41
N LEU A 93 5.64 -32.82 -1.65
CA LEU A 93 4.51 -33.58 -2.16
C LEU A 93 3.40 -32.64 -2.65
N ASP A 94 2.57 -33.12 -3.56
CA ASP A 94 1.39 -32.39 -4.03
C ASP A 94 0.45 -31.99 -2.87
N SER A 95 0.35 -32.86 -1.85
CA SER A 95 -0.42 -32.63 -0.62
C SER A 95 0.14 -31.52 0.27
N ASP A 96 1.39 -31.11 0.07
CA ASP A 96 2.01 -30.02 0.81
C ASP A 96 1.68 -28.65 0.19
N ILE A 97 1.13 -28.61 -1.03
CA ILE A 97 0.65 -27.37 -1.63
C ILE A 97 -0.73 -27.06 -1.03
N PRO A 98 -0.88 -25.90 -0.34
CA PRO A 98 -2.15 -25.57 0.31
C PRO A 98 -3.25 -25.33 -0.72
N HIS A 99 -4.46 -25.81 -0.42
CA HIS A 99 -5.63 -25.49 -1.24
C HIS A 99 -6.00 -24.01 -1.15
N ARG A 100 -6.78 -23.55 -2.12
CA ARG A 100 -7.26 -22.17 -2.20
C ARG A 100 -7.92 -21.66 -0.92
N GLN A 101 -8.62 -22.53 -0.18
CA GLN A 101 -9.27 -22.14 1.07
C GLN A 101 -8.24 -21.86 2.16
N ASN A 102 -7.19 -22.68 2.26
CA ASN A 102 -6.10 -22.48 3.21
C ASN A 102 -5.35 -21.19 2.90
N ILE A 103 -5.12 -20.90 1.62
CA ILE A 103 -4.53 -19.63 1.17
C ILE A 103 -5.44 -18.46 1.51
N ALA A 104 -6.74 -18.53 1.20
CA ALA A 104 -7.68 -17.46 1.52
C ALA A 104 -7.71 -17.16 3.02
N ASP A 105 -7.82 -18.19 3.87
CA ASP A 105 -7.77 -18.05 5.33
C ASP A 105 -6.43 -17.44 5.80
N GLY A 106 -5.32 -17.83 5.16
CA GLY A 106 -4.00 -17.30 5.41
C GLY A 106 -3.87 -15.81 5.05
N ILE A 107 -4.41 -15.40 3.90
CA ILE A 107 -4.47 -14.00 3.45
C ILE A 107 -5.29 -13.18 4.45
N TYR A 108 -6.46 -13.66 4.87
CA TYR A 108 -7.30 -12.96 5.85
C TYR A 108 -6.54 -12.74 7.17
N LYS A 109 -5.88 -13.77 7.70
CA LYS A 109 -5.09 -13.65 8.94
C LYS A 109 -3.95 -12.65 8.82
N HIS A 110 -3.22 -12.67 7.70
CA HIS A 110 -2.15 -11.69 7.44
C HIS A 110 -2.72 -10.27 7.34
N CYS A 111 -3.82 -10.09 6.61
CA CYS A 111 -4.51 -8.81 6.49
C CYS A 111 -4.97 -8.28 7.85
N GLU A 112 -5.52 -9.12 8.72
CA GLU A 112 -5.91 -8.72 10.08
C GLU A 112 -4.71 -8.28 10.93
N ALA A 113 -3.59 -9.01 10.85
CA ALA A 113 -2.36 -8.66 11.55
C ALA A 113 -1.78 -7.33 11.07
N GLU A 114 -1.64 -7.15 9.74
CA GLU A 114 -1.18 -5.90 9.12
C GLU A 114 -2.12 -4.73 9.45
N TYR A 115 -3.44 -4.96 9.41
CA TYR A 115 -4.42 -3.95 9.79
C TYR A 115 -4.27 -3.53 11.26
N ALA A 116 -4.05 -4.48 12.17
CA ALA A 116 -3.83 -4.18 13.58
C ALA A 116 -2.56 -3.34 13.80
N MET A 117 -1.45 -3.69 13.12
CA MET A 117 -0.21 -2.93 13.17
C MET A 117 -0.37 -1.52 12.59
N MET A 118 -1.03 -1.40 11.44
CA MET A 118 -1.35 -0.12 10.82
C MET A 118 -2.19 0.78 11.73
N VAL A 119 -3.19 0.21 12.41
CA VAL A 119 -4.05 0.94 13.37
C VAL A 119 -3.25 1.40 14.58
N ASP A 120 -2.36 0.56 15.11
CA ASP A 120 -1.49 0.92 16.23
C ASP A 120 -0.54 2.07 15.85
N ASP A 121 0.08 2.00 14.67
CA ASP A 121 0.91 3.08 14.10
C ASP A 121 0.13 4.40 14.00
N MET A 122 -1.08 4.36 13.46
CA MET A 122 -1.96 5.54 13.39
C MET A 122 -2.28 6.08 14.78
N LYS A 123 -2.60 5.22 15.75
CA LYS A 123 -2.90 5.66 17.13
C LYS A 123 -1.70 6.30 17.82
N LYS A 124 -0.47 5.95 17.42
CA LYS A 124 0.76 6.53 17.96
C LYS A 124 1.16 7.87 17.34
N THR A 125 0.53 8.33 16.25
CA THR A 125 0.85 9.65 15.67
C THR A 125 0.66 10.78 16.69
N LEU A 126 1.56 11.77 16.71
CA LEU A 126 1.41 12.94 17.60
C LEU A 126 0.38 13.95 17.07
N GLY A 127 0.15 13.96 15.77
CA GLY A 127 -0.70 14.95 15.10
C GLY A 127 -2.13 14.46 14.83
N CYS A 128 -2.88 15.28 14.11
CA CYS A 128 -4.15 14.85 13.55
C CYS A 128 -3.94 13.93 12.34
N ILE A 129 -4.91 13.06 12.12
CA ILE A 129 -5.01 12.15 10.99
C ILE A 129 -6.02 12.74 10.02
N SER A 130 -5.56 13.07 8.81
CA SER A 130 -6.45 13.49 7.74
C SER A 130 -6.93 12.27 6.96
N THR A 131 -8.10 12.34 6.33
CA THR A 131 -8.64 11.23 5.55
C THR A 131 -9.08 11.69 4.18
N THR A 132 -8.80 10.89 3.16
CA THR A 132 -9.47 10.99 1.86
C THR A 132 -10.45 9.84 1.73
N SER A 133 -11.61 10.09 1.11
CA SER A 133 -12.52 9.02 0.75
C SER A 133 -12.95 9.14 -0.70
N ASP A 134 -13.04 7.99 -1.34
CA ASP A 134 -13.55 7.85 -2.69
C ASP A 134 -14.80 6.96 -2.68
N VAL A 135 -15.81 7.33 -3.48
CA VAL A 135 -17.09 6.61 -3.54
C VAL A 135 -17.48 6.49 -5.00
N TRP A 136 -17.40 5.27 -5.52
CA TRP A 136 -17.78 4.97 -6.90
C TRP A 136 -18.75 3.79 -6.94
N SER A 137 -19.40 3.63 -8.08
CA SER A 137 -20.17 2.42 -8.38
C SER A 137 -19.44 1.63 -9.47
N ASP A 138 -19.43 0.30 -9.36
CA ASP A 138 -18.93 -0.55 -10.44
C ASP A 138 -19.93 -0.64 -11.60
N THR A 139 -19.58 -1.40 -12.64
CA THR A 139 -20.43 -1.63 -13.82
C THR A 139 -21.72 -2.37 -13.50
N ASN A 140 -21.80 -3.04 -12.35
CA ASN A 140 -22.99 -3.73 -11.85
C ASN A 140 -23.80 -2.86 -10.88
N LEU A 141 -23.49 -1.56 -10.81
CA LEU A 141 -24.12 -0.58 -9.91
C LEU A 141 -23.92 -0.90 -8.42
N VAL A 142 -22.91 -1.70 -8.08
CA VAL A 142 -22.50 -1.92 -6.70
C VAL A 142 -21.63 -0.75 -6.26
N ALA A 143 -22.09 -0.08 -5.23
CA ALA A 143 -21.40 1.04 -4.60
C ALA A 143 -20.23 0.56 -3.76
N TYR A 144 -19.10 1.26 -3.81
CA TYR A 144 -17.94 1.04 -2.95
C TYR A 144 -17.54 2.34 -2.26
N ILE A 145 -16.91 2.18 -1.10
CA ILE A 145 -16.21 3.26 -0.42
C ILE A 145 -14.80 2.82 -0.11
N ALA A 146 -13.83 3.65 -0.48
CA ALA A 146 -12.46 3.59 0.01
C ALA A 146 -12.22 4.75 0.96
N VAL A 147 -11.54 4.49 2.08
CA VAL A 147 -11.08 5.52 3.00
C VAL A 147 -9.60 5.33 3.26
N THR A 148 -8.82 6.36 2.95
CA THR A 148 -7.37 6.39 3.18
C THR A 148 -7.07 7.39 4.28
N ALA A 149 -6.33 6.96 5.31
CA ALA A 149 -5.83 7.81 6.38
C ALA A 149 -4.43 8.32 6.03
N HIS A 150 -4.18 9.59 6.31
CA HIS A 150 -2.94 10.31 6.08
C HIS A 150 -2.44 10.88 7.41
N TYR A 151 -1.23 10.51 7.81
CA TYR A 151 -0.65 10.90 9.10
C TYR A 151 0.87 11.00 9.03
N LEU A 152 1.47 11.73 9.97
CA LEU A 152 2.92 11.83 10.09
C LEU A 152 3.41 10.83 11.13
N LYS A 153 4.53 10.15 10.84
CA LYS A 153 5.26 9.34 11.83
C LYS A 153 6.75 9.59 11.71
N HIS A 154 7.50 9.33 12.77
CA HIS A 154 8.95 9.36 12.70
C HIS A 154 9.47 8.10 11.98
N ASN A 155 10.41 8.27 11.06
CA ASN A 155 11.16 7.16 10.49
C ASN A 155 12.24 6.66 11.49
N GLY A 156 12.98 5.61 11.13
CA GLY A 156 14.05 5.05 11.97
C GLY A 156 15.23 6.00 12.25
N LYS A 157 15.29 7.17 11.60
CA LYS A 157 16.28 8.23 11.81
C LYS A 157 15.73 9.41 12.62
N GLY A 158 14.44 9.38 12.98
CA GLY A 158 13.77 10.46 13.68
C GLY A 158 13.18 11.55 12.78
N ASP A 159 13.23 11.43 11.45
CA ASP A 159 12.61 12.43 10.55
C ASP A 159 11.10 12.18 10.42
N LEU A 160 10.32 13.24 10.22
CA LEU A 160 8.89 13.11 9.91
C LEU A 160 8.68 12.54 8.50
N MET A 161 7.83 11.53 8.41
CA MET A 161 7.44 10.85 7.18
C MET A 161 5.92 10.81 7.07
N LEU A 162 5.41 11.24 5.90
CA LEU A 162 4.00 11.10 5.56
C LEU A 162 3.66 9.63 5.26
N CYS A 163 2.67 9.11 5.95
CA CYS A 163 2.10 7.79 5.75
C CYS A 163 0.69 7.93 5.19
N SER A 164 0.39 7.15 4.16
CA SER A 164 -0.95 7.01 3.57
C SER A 164 -1.34 5.55 3.63
N GLN A 165 -2.46 5.26 4.29
CA GLN A 165 -2.86 3.88 4.58
C GLN A 165 -4.36 3.69 4.31
N LEU A 166 -4.71 2.65 3.56
CA LEU A 166 -6.11 2.32 3.24
C LEU A 166 -6.76 1.67 4.47
N ILE A 167 -7.63 2.40 5.17
CA ILE A 167 -8.24 1.94 6.42
C ILE A 167 -9.59 1.24 6.21
N ALA A 168 -10.18 1.40 5.03
CA ALA A 168 -11.38 0.69 4.62
C ALA A 168 -11.47 0.64 3.10
N PHE A 169 -11.87 -0.53 2.60
CA PHE A 169 -12.34 -0.74 1.24
C PHE A 169 -13.43 -1.80 1.30
N HIS A 170 -14.68 -1.41 1.08
CA HIS A 170 -15.79 -2.37 1.08
C HIS A 170 -17.00 -1.84 0.34
N PRO A 171 -17.92 -2.72 -0.08
CA PRO A 171 -19.19 -2.31 -0.66
C PRO A 171 -19.96 -1.42 0.33
N LEU A 172 -20.53 -0.34 -0.20
CA LEU A 172 -21.42 0.56 0.52
C LEU A 172 -22.84 -0.02 0.47
N LYS A 173 -23.32 -0.54 1.60
CA LYS A 173 -24.67 -1.11 1.70
C LYS A 173 -25.71 0.00 1.85
N GLY A 174 -26.86 -0.13 1.18
CA GLY A 174 -28.00 0.77 1.32
C GLY A 174 -27.98 1.95 0.35
N SER A 175 -28.77 2.99 0.63
CA SER A 175 -28.89 4.15 -0.27
C SER A 175 -27.63 5.02 -0.28
N HIS A 176 -27.30 5.62 -1.43
CA HIS A 176 -26.23 6.62 -1.56
C HIS A 176 -26.59 7.98 -0.96
N SER A 177 -27.41 8.00 0.10
CA SER A 177 -27.75 9.23 0.79
C SER A 177 -26.54 9.72 1.59
N GLY A 178 -26.39 11.05 1.71
CA GLY A 178 -25.36 11.64 2.57
C GLY A 178 -25.42 11.16 4.02
N ARG A 179 -26.60 10.72 4.51
CA ARG A 179 -26.74 10.12 5.84
C ARG A 179 -26.02 8.78 5.94
N ASN A 180 -26.20 7.92 4.93
CA ASN A 180 -25.58 6.60 4.91
C ASN A 180 -24.06 6.73 4.79
N LEU A 181 -23.57 7.63 3.91
CA LEU A 181 -22.14 7.92 3.78
C LEU A 181 -21.54 8.41 5.10
N ALA A 182 -22.18 9.37 5.77
CA ALA A 182 -21.72 9.88 7.06
C ALA A 182 -21.67 8.78 8.14
N GLN A 183 -22.68 7.90 8.19
CA GLN A 183 -22.74 6.81 9.15
C GLN A 183 -21.68 5.73 8.86
N THR A 184 -21.52 5.35 7.60
CA THR A 184 -20.49 4.40 7.17
C THR A 184 -19.10 4.94 7.48
N PHE A 185 -18.82 6.19 7.11
CA PHE A 185 -17.55 6.84 7.42
C PHE A 185 -17.31 6.88 8.94
N PHE A 186 -18.30 7.28 9.73
CA PHE A 186 -18.22 7.25 11.20
C PHE A 186 -17.87 5.87 11.74
N ASN A 187 -18.51 4.81 11.24
CA ASN A 187 -18.22 3.44 11.66
C ASN A 187 -16.79 3.01 11.29
N ILE A 188 -16.29 3.41 10.12
CA ILE A 188 -14.91 3.14 9.67
C ILE A 188 -13.90 3.79 10.63
N VAL A 189 -14.02 5.09 10.88
CA VAL A 189 -13.08 5.80 11.77
C VAL A 189 -13.21 5.35 13.23
N LYS A 190 -14.40 4.90 13.65
CA LYS A 190 -14.64 4.25 14.94
C LYS A 190 -13.92 2.94 15.06
N LYS A 191 -14.05 2.06 14.05
CA LYS A 191 -13.41 0.75 14.02
C LYS A 191 -11.88 0.87 14.03
N ALA A 192 -11.33 1.82 13.28
CA ALA A 192 -9.90 2.14 13.29
C ALA A 192 -9.45 2.77 14.63
N GLY A 193 -10.37 3.24 15.47
CA GLY A 193 -10.05 3.84 16.77
C GLY A 193 -9.34 5.20 16.66
N ILE A 194 -9.59 5.93 15.57
CA ILE A 194 -8.92 7.20 15.25
C ILE A 194 -9.83 8.43 15.40
N ILE A 195 -11.07 8.26 15.86
CA ILE A 195 -12.06 9.35 15.91
C ILE A 195 -11.51 10.61 16.62
N ASN A 196 -10.86 10.44 17.78
CA ASN A 196 -10.33 11.54 18.58
C ASN A 196 -9.11 12.24 17.96
N LYS A 197 -8.57 11.72 16.86
CA LYS A 197 -7.41 12.26 16.14
C LYS A 197 -7.78 12.80 14.76
N LEU A 198 -9.06 12.85 14.39
CA LEU A 198 -9.45 13.31 13.06
C LEU A 198 -9.10 14.78 12.85
N GLY A 199 -8.40 15.04 11.74
CA GLY A 199 -8.03 16.36 11.25
C GLY A 199 -8.92 16.77 10.09
N LYS A 200 -8.34 16.84 8.89
CA LYS A 200 -9.06 17.23 7.67
C LYS A 200 -9.67 16.03 6.97
N ILE A 201 -10.87 16.18 6.45
CA ILE A 201 -11.58 15.14 5.69
C ILE A 201 -11.77 15.65 4.27
N THR A 202 -11.34 14.85 3.30
CA THR A 202 -11.60 15.07 1.88
C THR A 202 -12.58 14.04 1.37
N LEU A 203 -13.76 14.49 0.95
CA LEU A 203 -14.80 13.64 0.35
C LEU A 203 -14.94 13.96 -1.14
N GLU A 204 -15.15 12.94 -1.99
CA GLU A 204 -15.42 13.15 -3.41
C GLU A 204 -16.76 13.87 -3.62
N ASN A 205 -16.75 15.02 -4.30
CA ASN A 205 -17.84 16.00 -4.34
C ASN A 205 -18.99 15.58 -5.26
N THR A 206 -19.78 14.58 -4.88
CA THR A 206 -21.12 14.46 -5.45
C THR A 206 -21.92 15.72 -5.10
N SER A 207 -22.88 16.12 -5.94
CA SER A 207 -23.63 17.39 -5.84
C SER A 207 -24.31 17.68 -4.48
N ASN A 208 -24.28 16.73 -3.54
CA ASN A 208 -24.93 16.81 -2.22
C ASN A 208 -23.96 16.67 -1.00
N ASN A 209 -22.65 16.87 -1.17
CA ASN A 209 -21.64 16.59 -0.11
C ASN A 209 -21.68 17.46 1.16
N ASN A 210 -22.35 18.61 1.15
CA ASN A 210 -22.55 19.40 2.37
C ASN A 210 -23.41 18.63 3.40
N THR A 211 -24.29 17.74 2.95
CA THR A 211 -25.16 16.97 3.85
C THR A 211 -24.40 15.87 4.63
N PRO A 212 -23.55 15.03 4.01
CA PRO A 212 -22.77 14.03 4.75
C PRO A 212 -21.85 14.65 5.82
N ILE A 213 -21.09 15.69 5.49
CA ILE A 213 -20.15 16.26 6.46
C ILE A 213 -20.85 16.89 7.66
N SER A 214 -21.96 17.62 7.44
CA SER A 214 -22.75 18.20 8.53
C SER A 214 -23.38 17.13 9.41
N LYS A 215 -23.88 16.04 8.81
CA LYS A 215 -24.39 14.89 9.59
C LYS A 215 -23.30 14.17 10.36
N PHE A 216 -22.10 14.07 9.79
CA PHE A 216 -20.94 13.50 10.45
C PHE A 216 -20.51 14.35 11.65
N ALA A 217 -20.42 15.67 11.49
CA ALA A 217 -20.14 16.61 12.58
C ALA A 217 -21.15 16.47 13.73
N GLN A 218 -22.46 16.41 13.41
CA GLN A 218 -23.50 16.16 14.41
C GLN A 218 -23.31 14.85 15.17
N SER A 219 -22.89 13.77 14.48
CA SER A 219 -22.59 12.49 15.14
C SER A 219 -21.38 12.57 16.07
N LEU A 220 -20.35 13.35 15.71
CA LEU A 220 -19.18 13.60 16.57
C LEU A 220 -19.53 14.45 17.79
N HIS A 221 -20.33 15.52 17.60
CA HIS A 221 -20.76 16.38 18.71
C HIS A 221 -21.57 15.62 19.75
N LYS A 222 -22.41 14.67 19.32
CA LYS A 222 -23.19 13.79 20.22
C LYS A 222 -22.32 12.91 21.13
N ILE A 223 -21.08 12.64 20.74
CA ILE A 223 -20.12 11.89 21.54
C ILE A 223 -19.04 12.79 22.16
N GLY A 224 -19.26 14.12 22.16
CA GLY A 224 -18.38 15.10 22.80
C GLY A 224 -17.12 15.45 22.01
N ILE A 225 -17.03 15.10 20.73
CA ILE A 225 -15.86 15.37 19.90
C ILE A 225 -16.10 16.64 19.09
N PRO A 226 -15.28 17.70 19.28
CA PRO A 226 -15.41 18.92 18.49
C PRO A 226 -14.99 18.66 17.05
N PHE A 227 -15.83 19.10 16.11
CA PHE A 227 -15.55 18.99 14.68
C PHE A 227 -16.27 20.12 13.95
N ASP A 228 -15.52 20.95 13.21
CA ASP A 228 -16.06 22.03 12.40
C ASP A 228 -16.27 21.53 10.98
N ALA A 229 -17.54 21.42 10.54
CA ALA A 229 -17.86 20.88 9.22
C ALA A 229 -17.23 21.70 8.09
N ASP A 230 -17.13 23.02 8.24
CA ASP A 230 -16.58 23.90 7.21
C ASP A 230 -15.05 23.97 7.31
N GLY A 231 -14.53 24.09 8.52
CA GLY A 231 -13.09 24.15 8.76
C GLY A 231 -12.37 22.82 8.54
N ASN A 232 -12.99 21.67 8.81
CA ASN A 232 -12.36 20.35 8.69
C ASN A 232 -12.59 19.69 7.33
N HIS A 233 -13.48 20.20 6.48
CA HIS A 233 -13.76 19.62 5.17
C HIS A 233 -12.92 20.27 4.06
N ILE A 234 -12.27 19.44 3.26
CA ILE A 234 -11.56 19.86 2.06
C ILE A 234 -12.26 19.23 0.86
N ARG A 235 -12.56 20.03 -0.18
CA ARG A 235 -13.13 19.49 -1.42
C ARG A 235 -12.04 18.81 -2.26
N CYS A 236 -12.39 17.71 -2.91
CA CYS A 236 -11.50 17.02 -3.83
C CYS A 236 -11.11 17.92 -5.02
N SER A 237 -9.84 18.34 -5.11
CA SER A 237 -9.37 19.25 -6.17
C SER A 237 -9.54 18.70 -7.59
N PRO A 238 -9.17 17.43 -7.89
CA PRO A 238 -9.44 16.84 -9.20
C PRO A 238 -10.92 16.91 -9.60
N HIS A 239 -11.82 16.69 -8.63
CA HIS A 239 -13.25 16.78 -8.88
C HIS A 239 -13.70 18.21 -9.21
N ILE A 240 -13.17 19.22 -8.51
CA ILE A 240 -13.45 20.64 -8.84
C ILE A 240 -13.01 20.96 -10.27
N VAL A 241 -11.81 20.52 -10.66
CA VAL A 241 -11.30 20.70 -12.04
C VAL A 241 -12.23 20.03 -13.04
N ASN A 242 -12.67 18.80 -12.79
CA ASN A 242 -13.61 18.09 -13.65
C ASN A 242 -14.93 18.87 -13.81
N ILE A 243 -15.54 19.37 -12.73
CA ILE A 243 -16.75 20.21 -12.81
C ILE A 243 -16.51 21.45 -13.67
N THR A 244 -15.37 22.13 -13.48
CA THR A 244 -15.03 23.32 -14.27
C THR A 244 -14.95 23.00 -15.75
N VAL A 245 -14.24 21.92 -16.12
CA VAL A 245 -14.12 21.48 -17.52
C VAL A 245 -15.48 21.09 -18.10
N GLN A 246 -16.28 20.29 -17.39
CA GLN A 246 -17.63 19.89 -17.82
C GLN A 246 -18.57 21.08 -18.01
N THR A 247 -18.37 22.15 -17.25
CA THR A 247 -19.16 23.39 -17.38
C THR A 247 -18.69 24.23 -18.56
N ALA A 248 -17.38 24.29 -18.81
CA ALA A 248 -16.79 25.05 -19.92
C ALA A 248 -16.99 24.40 -21.30
N LEU A 249 -17.18 23.07 -21.36
CA LEU A 249 -17.42 22.30 -22.58
C LEU A 249 -18.92 22.14 -22.93
N LYS A 250 -19.82 22.69 -22.11
CA LYS A 250 -21.25 22.80 -22.44
C LYS A 250 -21.51 24.03 -23.30
#